data_AF-A0A0F0HTK4-F1
#
_entry.id   AF-A0A0F0HTK4-F1
#
_cell.length_a   1.000
_cell.length_b   1.000
_cell.length_c   1.000
_cell.angle_alpha   90.00
_cell.angle_beta   90.00
_cell.angle_gamma   90.00
#
_symmetry.space_group_name_H-M   'P 1'
#
loop_
_entity.id
_entity.type
_entity.pdbx_description
1 polymer ?
#
loop_
_entity_poly.entity_id
_entity_poly.type
_entity_poly.pdbx_seq_one_letter_code
_entity_poly.pdbx_strand_id
1 'polypeptide(L)'
;PGTVVDYLGTRQHLAVDLEFRVSPLGGLVITSGDQRVSGLPGSPRCPAALSGRATVHEWFDDGLGRFRIDVRVTNPVFGPVIGYRGSFTTEYLPVDSADIPSHVRPLRESART
;
A
#
# COMPACT_ATOMS: atom_id res chain seq x y z
N PRO A 1 -18.29 -9.20 -1.90
CA PRO A 1 -17.41 -8.26 -1.15
C PRO A 1 -16.19 -7.88 -1.99
N GLY A 2 -15.92 -6.59 -2.16
CA GLY A 2 -14.74 -6.13 -2.91
C GLY A 2 -13.52 -6.08 -2.01
N THR A 3 -12.47 -6.84 -2.34
CA THR A 3 -11.15 -6.70 -1.72
C THR A 3 -10.35 -5.69 -2.53
N VAL A 4 -9.78 -4.69 -1.87
CA VAL A 4 -8.83 -3.78 -2.54
C VAL A 4 -7.51 -4.52 -2.64
N VAL A 5 -6.95 -4.56 -3.85
CA VAL A 5 -5.69 -5.22 -4.14
C VAL A 5 -4.67 -4.16 -4.54
N ASP A 6 -3.53 -4.15 -3.85
CA ASP A 6 -2.38 -3.32 -4.20
C ASP A 6 -1.39 -4.13 -5.05
N TYR A 7 -0.93 -3.53 -6.14
CA TYR A 7 0.05 -4.12 -7.04
C TYR A 7 1.39 -3.42 -6.82
N LEU A 8 2.29 -4.09 -6.11
CA LEU A 8 3.55 -3.49 -5.69
C LEU A 8 4.54 -3.37 -6.85
N GLY A 9 5.11 -2.18 -6.95
CA GLY A 9 6.17 -1.82 -7.89
C GLY A 9 5.66 -1.54 -9.32
N THR A 10 6.50 -0.88 -10.11
CA THR A 10 6.16 -0.44 -11.48
C THR A 10 5.90 -1.59 -12.46
N ARG A 11 6.36 -2.80 -12.11
CA ARG A 11 6.12 -4.05 -12.86
C ARG A 11 5.04 -4.95 -12.23
N GLN A 12 4.46 -4.56 -11.10
CA GLN A 12 3.34 -5.25 -10.46
C GLN A 12 3.59 -6.75 -10.18
N HIS A 13 4.78 -7.13 -9.71
CA HIS A 13 5.13 -8.55 -9.48
C HIS A 13 4.44 -9.17 -8.26
N LEU A 14 3.92 -8.35 -7.35
CA LEU A 14 3.22 -8.79 -6.15
C LEU A 14 1.86 -8.11 -6.08
N ALA A 15 0.83 -8.91 -5.91
CA ALA A 15 -0.53 -8.46 -5.60
C ALA A 15 -0.80 -8.74 -4.12
N VAL A 16 -1.28 -7.73 -3.40
CA VAL A 16 -1.44 -7.78 -1.95
C VAL A 16 -2.86 -7.37 -1.59
N ASP A 17 -3.58 -8.24 -0.89
CA ASP A 17 -4.90 -7.89 -0.38
C ASP A 17 -4.73 -6.87 0.75
N LEU A 18 -5.54 -5.82 0.74
CA LEU A 18 -5.54 -4.78 1.78
C LEU A 18 -6.80 -4.87 2.63
N GLU A 19 -6.60 -4.84 3.95
CA GLU A 19 -7.66 -4.66 4.93
C GLU A 19 -7.63 -3.23 5.46
N PHE A 20 -8.81 -2.61 5.58
CA PHE A 20 -8.97 -1.24 6.06
C PHE A 20 -9.79 -1.23 7.33
N ARG A 21 -9.35 -0.44 8.31
CA ARG A 21 -10.06 -0.22 9.56
C ARG A 21 -9.92 1.24 9.97
N VAL A 22 -10.92 1.74 10.68
CA VAL A 22 -10.82 3.04 11.35
C VAL A 22 -10.30 2.80 12.76
N SER A 23 -9.26 3.53 13.16
CA SER A 23 -8.73 3.47 14.52
C SER A 23 -9.70 4.13 15.50
N PRO A 24 -9.67 3.78 16.80
CA PRO A 24 -10.57 4.38 17.80
C PRO A 24 -10.50 5.92 17.89
N LEU A 25 -9.40 6.52 17.42
CA LEU A 25 -9.17 7.95 17.44
C LEU A 25 -9.43 8.62 16.07
N GLY A 26 -10.07 7.93 15.12
CA GLY A 26 -10.45 8.51 13.83
C GLY A 26 -9.36 8.48 12.75
N GLY A 27 -8.34 7.63 12.88
CA GLY A 27 -7.34 7.41 11.83
C GLY A 27 -7.67 6.25 10.89
N LEU A 28 -7.06 6.20 9.72
CA LEU A 28 -7.11 5.08 8.80
C LEU A 28 -5.97 4.10 9.11
N VAL A 29 -6.32 2.84 9.33
CA VAL A 29 -5.37 1.74 9.46
C VAL A 29 -5.50 0.83 8.24
N ILE A 30 -4.40 0.61 7.55
CA ILE A 30 -4.30 -0.30 6.41
C ILE A 30 -3.34 -1.43 6.79
N THR A 31 -3.78 -2.67 6.65
CA THR A 31 -2.92 -3.84 6.88
C THR A 31 -2.86 -4.70 5.63
N SER A 32 -1.66 -5.11 5.24
CA SER A 32 -1.46 -6.05 4.16
C SER A 32 -1.78 -7.49 4.61
N GLY A 33 -2.60 -8.17 3.81
CA GLY A 33 -2.89 -9.59 3.90
C GLY A 33 -1.83 -10.43 3.18
N ASP A 34 -2.29 -11.53 2.59
CA ASP A 34 -1.42 -12.45 1.86
C ASP A 34 -0.93 -11.82 0.55
N GLN A 35 0.34 -12.05 0.24
CA GLN A 35 0.93 -11.61 -1.03
C GLN A 35 0.86 -12.74 -2.06
N ARG A 36 0.54 -12.40 -3.30
CA ARG A 36 0.51 -13.33 -4.45
C ARG A 36 1.49 -12.86 -5.51
N VAL A 37 2.18 -13.79 -6.15
CA VAL A 37 3.08 -13.46 -7.26
C VAL A 37 2.24 -13.24 -8.51
N SER A 38 2.18 -12.00 -8.96
CA SER A 38 1.46 -11.60 -10.17
C SER A 38 2.31 -11.87 -11.42
N GLY A 39 1.69 -12.43 -12.46
CA GLY A 39 2.35 -12.79 -13.72
C GLY A 39 2.81 -14.25 -13.83
N LEU A 40 2.64 -15.06 -12.78
CA LEU A 40 2.77 -16.52 -12.85
C LEU A 40 1.38 -17.19 -13.06
N PRO A 41 1.28 -18.28 -13.84
CA PRO A 41 0.03 -19.03 -13.97
C PRO A 41 -0.51 -19.44 -12.59
N GLY A 42 -1.75 -19.05 -12.30
CA GLY A 42 -2.43 -19.37 -11.03
C GLY A 42 -2.11 -18.45 -9.85
N SER A 43 -1.33 -17.37 -10.03
CA SER A 43 -1.02 -16.35 -9.01
C SER A 43 -0.68 -16.95 -7.63
N PRO A 44 0.35 -17.81 -7.53
CA PRO A 44 0.65 -18.54 -6.31
C PRO A 44 0.93 -17.61 -5.14
N ARG A 45 0.54 -18.03 -3.94
CA ARG A 45 0.84 -17.31 -2.69
C ARG A 45 2.35 -17.26 -2.48
N CYS A 46 2.86 -16.07 -2.18
CA CYS A 46 4.26 -15.89 -1.81
C CYS A 46 4.50 -16.57 -0.45
N PRO A 47 5.59 -17.34 -0.28
CA PRO A 47 5.90 -17.95 1.01
C PRO A 47 6.00 -16.91 2.13
N ALA A 48 5.46 -17.22 3.30
CA ALA A 48 5.42 -16.30 4.44
C ALA A 48 6.81 -15.78 4.84
N ALA A 49 7.84 -16.63 4.72
CA ALA A 49 9.25 -16.27 4.99
C ALA A 49 9.80 -15.19 4.05
N LEU A 50 9.24 -15.04 2.85
CA LEU A 50 9.62 -14.02 1.86
C LEU A 50 8.64 -12.84 1.84
N SER A 51 7.53 -12.92 2.56
CA SER A 51 6.50 -11.88 2.61
C SER A 51 6.74 -10.90 3.76
N GLY A 52 6.51 -9.61 3.51
CA GLY A 52 6.45 -8.57 4.53
C GLY A 52 4.99 -8.21 4.83
N ARG A 53 4.59 -8.16 6.10
CA ARG A 53 3.32 -7.60 6.53
C ARG A 53 3.51 -6.12 6.85
N ALA A 54 2.89 -5.27 6.04
CA ALA A 54 2.82 -3.83 6.23
C ALA A 54 1.58 -3.47 7.06
N THR A 55 1.79 -2.57 8.01
CA THR A 55 0.74 -1.83 8.71
C THR A 55 1.02 -0.35 8.52
N VAL A 56 0.04 0.36 7.96
CA VAL A 56 0.03 1.82 7.83
C VAL A 56 -1.03 2.34 8.78
N HIS A 57 -0.69 3.35 9.58
CA HIS A 57 -1.65 4.13 10.33
C HIS A 57 -1.49 5.60 9.96
N GLU A 58 -2.53 6.17 9.40
CA GLU A 58 -2.63 7.58 9.04
C GLU A 58 -3.73 8.25 9.85
N TRP A 59 -3.49 9.46 10.36
CA TRP A 59 -4.51 10.24 11.06
C TRP A 59 -4.23 11.73 10.95
N PHE A 60 -5.27 12.54 11.07
CA PHE A 60 -5.10 14.00 11.13
C PHE A 60 -4.78 14.42 12.57
N ASP A 61 -3.77 15.27 12.74
CA ASP A 61 -3.39 15.88 14.01
C ASP A 61 -3.83 17.34 14.01
N ASP A 62 -4.94 17.63 14.69
CA ASP A 62 -5.54 18.97 14.76
C ASP A 62 -4.60 20.01 15.38
N GLY A 63 -3.73 19.60 16.32
CA GLY A 63 -2.76 20.48 16.95
C GLY A 63 -1.65 20.92 16.00
N LEU A 64 -1.31 20.07 15.02
CA LEU A 64 -0.32 20.35 13.99
C LEU A 64 -0.92 20.85 12.68
N GLY A 65 -2.23 20.68 12.47
CA GLY A 65 -2.91 20.95 11.20
C GLY A 65 -2.38 20.09 10.05
N ARG A 66 -1.95 18.86 10.32
CA ARG A 66 -1.26 17.97 9.36
C ARG A 66 -1.69 16.53 9.51
N PHE A 67 -1.60 15.75 8.44
CA PHE A 67 -1.68 14.30 8.50
C PHE A 67 -0.39 13.74 9.10
N ARG A 68 -0.52 12.75 9.96
CA ARG A 68 0.57 11.93 10.48
C ARG A 68 0.48 10.54 9.89
N ILE A 69 1.63 9.94 9.65
CA ILE A 69 1.75 8.60 9.09
C ILE A 69 2.79 7.81 9.87
N ASP A 70 2.45 6.57 10.21
CA ASP A 70 3.32 5.56 10.80
C ASP A 70 3.21 4.28 9.97
N VAL A 71 4.31 3.90 9.34
CA VAL A 71 4.41 2.67 8.55
C VAL A 71 5.38 1.73 9.21
N ARG A 72 4.94 0.49 9.38
CA ARG A 72 5.76 -0.62 9.85
C ARG A 72 5.60 -1.80 8.91
N VAL A 73 6.71 -2.36 8.47
CA VAL A 73 6.76 -3.61 7.71
C VAL A 73 7.53 -4.62 8.53
N THR A 74 6.91 -5.76 8.81
CA THR A 74 7.51 -6.86 9.55
C THR A 74 7.50 -8.13 8.71
N ASN A 75 8.51 -8.96 8.88
CA ASN A 75 8.57 -10.30 8.34
C ASN A 75 8.39 -11.30 9.50
N PRO A 76 7.60 -12.37 9.34
CA PRO A 76 7.34 -13.31 10.42
C PRO A 76 8.58 -14.07 10.91
N VAL A 77 9.64 -14.16 10.09
CA VAL A 77 10.90 -14.86 10.41
C VAL A 77 11.96 -13.91 10.95
N PHE A 78 12.15 -12.77 10.29
CA PHE A 78 13.25 -11.84 10.61
C PHE A 78 12.84 -10.66 11.50
N GLY A 79 11.54 -10.49 11.76
CA GLY A 79 11.04 -9.34 12.53
C GLY A 79 10.95 -8.06 11.68
N PRO A 80 11.16 -6.87 12.25
CA PRO A 80 11.04 -5.59 11.53
C PRO A 80 11.97 -5.51 10.31
N VAL A 81 11.39 -5.19 9.15
CA VAL A 81 12.11 -5.04 7.88
C VAL A 81 12.40 -3.57 7.60
N ILE A 82 11.34 -2.75 7.59
CA ILE A 82 11.41 -1.32 7.31
C ILE A 82 10.25 -0.61 8.01
N GLY A 83 10.46 0.65 8.36
CA GLY A 83 9.39 1.51 8.83
C GLY A 83 9.78 2.97 8.75
N TYR A 84 8.78 3.84 8.70
CA TYR A 84 8.99 5.27 8.75
C TYR A 84 7.84 5.95 9.47
N ARG A 85 8.13 7.13 10.01
CA ARG A 85 7.13 8.03 10.58
C ARG A 85 7.32 9.40 10.01
N GLY A 86 6.23 10.11 9.80
CA GLY A 86 6.28 11.46 9.28
C GLY A 86 4.95 12.19 9.42
N SER A 87 4.92 13.37 8.82
CA SER A 87 3.71 14.13 8.63
C SER A 87 3.75 14.81 7.27
N PHE A 88 2.57 15.07 6.72
CA PHE A 88 2.42 15.70 5.41
C PHE A 88 1.13 16.51 5.34
N THR A 89 1.04 17.32 4.31
CA THR A 89 -0.17 18.01 3.85
C THR A 89 -0.42 17.59 2.41
N THR A 90 -1.67 17.67 1.96
CA THR A 90 -2.05 17.28 0.60
C THR A 90 -2.78 18.42 -0.07
N GLU A 91 -2.47 18.64 -1.34
CA GLU A 91 -3.19 19.54 -2.22
C GLU A 91 -3.61 18.77 -3.47
N TYR A 92 -4.83 18.99 -3.95
CA TYR A 92 -5.32 18.41 -5.18
C TYR A 92 -5.24 19.44 -6.29
N LEU A 93 -4.35 19.21 -7.25
CA LEU A 93 -4.19 20.06 -8.41
C LEU A 93 -5.05 19.50 -9.55
N PRO A 94 -5.82 20.34 -10.27
CA PRO A 94 -6.49 19.92 -11.49
C PRO A 94 -5.42 19.64 -12.57
N VAL A 95 -5.45 18.44 -13.13
CA VAL A 95 -4.52 17.99 -14.19
C VAL A 95 -5.33 17.28 -15.27
N ASP A 96 -5.13 17.66 -16.53
CA ASP A 96 -5.74 16.95 -17.65
C ASP A 96 -5.01 15.64 -17.93
N SER A 97 -5.73 14.63 -18.40
CA SER A 97 -5.15 13.29 -18.67
C SER A 97 -3.94 13.31 -19.63
N ALA A 98 -3.87 14.32 -20.50
CA ALA A 98 -2.78 14.53 -21.45
C ALA A 98 -1.50 15.05 -20.79
N ASP A 99 -1.61 15.68 -19.62
CA ASP A 99 -0.51 16.30 -18.88
C ASP A 99 0.16 15.34 -17.89
N ILE A 100 -0.40 14.15 -17.68
CA ILE A 100 0.17 13.13 -16.80
C ILE A 100 1.42 12.54 -17.48
N PRO A 101 2.64 12.71 -16.91
CA PRO A 101 3.86 12.20 -17.52
C PRO A 101 3.81 10.68 -17.73
N SER A 102 4.25 10.21 -18.89
CA SER A 102 4.23 8.76 -19.19
C SER A 102 5.03 7.91 -18.21
N HIS A 103 6.10 8.48 -17.63
CA HIS A 103 6.99 7.77 -16.69
C HIS A 103 6.38 7.55 -15.30
N VAL A 104 5.27 8.22 -14.95
CA VAL A 104 4.56 7.96 -13.68
C VAL A 104 3.53 6.84 -13.82
N ARG A 105 3.22 6.41 -15.04
CA ARG A 105 2.28 5.31 -15.29
C ARG A 105 2.95 3.96 -15.06
N PRO A 106 2.18 2.93 -14.65
CA PRO A 106 2.70 1.57 -14.56
C PRO A 106 3.28 1.12 -15.92
N LEU A 107 4.38 0.37 -15.90
CA LEU A 107 4.97 -0.19 -17.13
C LEU A 107 4.08 -1.29 -17.74
N ARG A 108 3.26 -1.91 -16.91
CA ARG A 108 2.28 -2.92 -17.28
C ARG A 108 1.11 -2.84 -16.30
N GLU A 109 -0.09 -2.98 -16.84
CA GLU A 109 -1.31 -3.13 -16.05
C GLU A 109 -1.77 -4.59 -16.08
N SER A 110 -2.08 -5.13 -14.91
CA SER A 110 -2.69 -6.45 -14.79
C SER A 110 -4.17 -6.37 -15.14
N ALA A 111 -4.66 -7.25 -16.02
CA ALA A 111 -6.08 -7.33 -16.34
C ALA A 111 -6.86 -7.73 -15.07
N ARG A 112 -7.89 -6.94 -14.73
CA ARG A 112 -8.80 -7.27 -13.64
C ARG A 112 -9.61 -8.49 -14.08
N THR A 113 -9.46 -9.61 -13.39
CA THR A 113 -10.30 -10.81 -13.59
C THR A 113 -11.31 -10.91 -12.45
#